data_AF-A0A535RWZ4-F1
#
_entry.id   AF-A0A535RWZ4-F1
#
_cell.length_a   1.000
_cell.length_b   1.000
_cell.length_c   1.000
_cell.angle_alpha   90.00
_cell.angle_beta   90.00
_cell.angle_gamma   90.00
#
_symmetry.space_group_name_H-M   'P 1'
#
loop_
_entity.id
_entity.type
_entity.pdbx_description
1 polymer ?
#
loop_
_entity_poly.entity_id
_entity_poly.type
_entity_poly.pdbx_seq_one_letter_code
_entity_poly.pdbx_strand_id
1 'polypeptide(L)'
;MPEPDSRWQADVVLVDGSVLRNAPGVLSLPAPALLLFGTREDADEYLPRVPTAKGWLRKDPTYPELESALATAGALAPPLTRPRARLIAMALFAVVLVLAAIAVIWLAFN
;
A
#
# COMPACT_ATOMS: atom_id res chain seq x y z
N MET A 1 17.31 29.46 4.03
CA MET A 1 16.74 28.10 4.20
C MET A 1 16.69 27.48 2.82
N PRO A 2 17.38 26.38 2.54
CA PRO A 2 17.11 25.63 1.31
C PRO A 2 15.65 25.13 1.37
N GLU A 3 14.89 25.32 0.29
CA GLU A 3 13.58 24.71 0.14
C GLU A 3 13.71 23.19 0.35
N PRO A 4 12.73 22.52 0.99
CA PRO A 4 12.71 21.07 0.93
C PRO A 4 12.59 20.71 -0.54
N ASP A 5 13.66 20.15 -1.11
CA ASP A 5 13.64 19.40 -2.36
C ASP A 5 12.42 18.48 -2.31
N SER A 6 11.29 18.92 -2.86
CA SER A 6 10.07 18.12 -2.96
C SER A 6 10.30 17.13 -4.08
N ARG A 7 11.25 16.21 -3.88
CA ARG A 7 11.49 15.08 -4.77
C ARG A 7 10.27 14.18 -4.63
N TRP A 8 9.31 14.42 -5.49
CA TRP A 8 8.18 13.53 -5.68
C TRP A 8 8.69 12.09 -5.86
N GLN A 9 8.17 11.18 -5.06
CA GLN A 9 8.49 9.76 -5.10
C GLN A 9 7.19 8.99 -5.29
N ALA A 10 7.17 8.08 -6.26
CA ALA A 10 6.01 7.24 -6.51
C ALA A 10 5.91 6.12 -5.45
N ASP A 11 4.73 5.92 -4.88
CA ASP A 11 4.44 4.76 -4.03
C ASP A 11 4.28 3.47 -4.87
N VAL A 12 3.85 3.62 -6.12
CA VAL A 12 3.68 2.53 -7.09
C VAL A 12 3.89 3.03 -8.51
N VAL A 13 4.39 2.15 -9.38
CA VAL A 13 4.53 2.39 -10.81
C VAL A 13 3.68 1.40 -11.59
N LEU A 14 2.80 1.90 -12.45
CA LEU A 14 2.06 1.10 -13.42
C LEU A 14 2.89 1.04 -14.72
N VAL A 15 3.27 -0.16 -15.14
CA VAL A 15 4.14 -0.36 -16.32
C VAL A 15 3.33 -1.01 -17.43
N ASP A 16 3.07 -0.28 -18.52
CA ASP A 16 2.42 -0.87 -19.70
C ASP A 16 3.31 -1.94 -20.35
N GLY A 17 2.76 -3.12 -20.62
CA GLY A 17 3.48 -4.22 -21.25
C GLY A 17 4.11 -3.86 -22.60
N SER A 18 3.58 -2.88 -23.34
CA SER A 18 4.19 -2.36 -24.57
C SER A 18 5.57 -1.75 -24.32
N VAL A 19 5.81 -1.15 -23.16
CA VAL A 19 7.14 -0.63 -22.78
C VAL A 19 8.12 -1.79 -22.63
N LEU A 20 7.69 -2.88 -22.00
CA LEU A 20 8.53 -4.05 -21.74
C LEU A 20 8.80 -4.89 -23.01
N ARG A 21 7.86 -4.91 -23.95
CA ARG A 21 8.04 -5.54 -25.26
C ARG A 21 9.08 -4.81 -26.12
N ASN A 22 9.13 -3.48 -26.01
CA ASN A 22 10.01 -2.64 -26.84
C ASN A 22 11.37 -2.33 -26.19
N ALA A 23 11.49 -2.43 -24.87
CA ALA A 23 12.76 -2.25 -24.16
C ALA A 23 13.43 -3.61 -23.93
N PRO A 24 14.71 -3.82 -24.28
CA PRO A 24 15.44 -5.03 -23.90
C PRO A 24 15.91 -5.00 -22.44
N GLY A 25 16.07 -6.19 -21.83
CA GLY A 25 16.71 -6.33 -20.52
C GLY A 25 15.78 -6.20 -19.31
N VAL A 26 16.40 -6.03 -18.14
CA VAL A 26 15.74 -5.91 -16.83
C VAL A 26 15.43 -4.43 -16.56
N LEU A 27 14.19 -4.13 -16.19
CA LEU A 27 13.74 -2.79 -15.79
C LEU A 27 13.77 -2.67 -14.27
N SER A 28 14.71 -1.90 -13.76
CA SER A 28 14.80 -1.56 -12.33
C SER A 28 14.07 -0.25 -12.06
N LEU A 29 13.12 -0.25 -11.13
CA LEU A 29 12.33 0.91 -10.75
C LEU A 29 12.57 1.25 -9.28
N PRO A 30 12.54 2.54 -8.90
CA PRO A 30 12.78 2.97 -7.52
C PRO A 30 11.59 2.68 -6.58
N ALA A 31 10.51 2.08 -7.09
CA ALA A 31 9.27 1.81 -6.37
C ALA A 31 8.66 0.46 -6.81
N PRO A 32 7.75 -0.11 -6.01
CA PRO A 32 6.96 -1.27 -6.40
C PRO A 32 6.24 -1.07 -7.74
N ALA A 33 6.19 -2.11 -8.56
CA ALA A 33 5.58 -2.04 -9.88
C ALA A 33 4.37 -2.97 -10.03
N LEU A 34 3.40 -2.57 -10.83
CA LEU A 34 2.29 -3.39 -11.32
C LEU A 34 2.34 -3.40 -12.85
N LEU A 35 2.34 -4.60 -13.43
CA LEU A 35 2.45 -4.74 -14.88
C LEU A 35 1.07 -4.73 -15.54
N LEU A 36 0.86 -3.87 -16.53
CA LEU A 36 -0.39 -3.79 -17.28
C LEU A 36 -0.32 -4.62 -18.56
N PHE A 37 -1.04 -5.75 -18.58
CA PHE A 37 -1.07 -6.69 -19.70
C PHE A 37 -2.50 -7.08 -20.09
N GLY A 38 -2.68 -7.61 -21.29
CA GLY A 38 -4.00 -8.11 -21.74
C GLY A 38 -4.36 -9.45 -21.10
N THR A 39 -3.36 -10.31 -20.88
CA THR A 39 -3.51 -11.66 -20.34
C THR A 39 -2.49 -11.94 -19.24
N ARG A 40 -2.75 -12.99 -18.45
CA ARG A 40 -1.85 -13.44 -17.39
C ARG A 40 -0.57 -14.04 -17.96
N GLU A 41 -0.73 -14.83 -19.02
CA GLU A 41 0.36 -15.53 -19.70
C GLU A 41 1.40 -14.54 -20.21
N ASP A 42 0.93 -13.43 -20.81
CA ASP A 42 1.80 -12.33 -21.22
C ASP A 42 2.49 -11.72 -20.00
N ALA A 43 1.78 -11.45 -18.91
CA ALA A 43 2.40 -10.83 -17.73
C ALA A 43 3.49 -11.72 -17.11
N ASP A 44 3.23 -13.01 -17.01
CA ASP A 44 4.15 -13.98 -16.40
C ASP A 44 5.47 -14.09 -17.16
N GLU A 45 5.47 -13.90 -18.48
CA GLU A 45 6.69 -13.83 -19.30
C GLU A 45 7.59 -12.65 -18.90
N TYR A 46 7.00 -11.51 -18.50
CA TYR A 46 7.74 -10.26 -18.24
C TYR A 46 7.95 -9.95 -16.75
N LEU A 47 7.24 -10.63 -15.84
CA LEU A 47 7.46 -10.49 -14.39
C LEU A 47 8.93 -10.65 -13.98
N PRO A 48 9.69 -11.66 -14.48
CA PRO A 48 11.12 -11.81 -14.14
C PRO A 48 11.99 -10.62 -14.59
N ARG A 49 11.51 -9.83 -15.55
CA ARG A 49 12.24 -8.69 -16.11
C ARG A 49 12.04 -7.42 -15.28
N VAL A 50 11.12 -7.40 -14.33
CA VAL A 50 10.85 -6.25 -13.46
C VAL A 50 10.94 -6.70 -12.00
N PRO A 51 12.13 -6.65 -11.37
CA PRO A 51 12.35 -7.23 -10.04
C PRO A 51 11.49 -6.60 -8.93
N THR A 52 11.04 -5.36 -9.13
CA THR A 52 10.14 -4.66 -8.20
C THR A 52 8.67 -4.95 -8.45
N ALA A 53 8.33 -5.75 -9.46
CA ALA A 53 6.95 -6.10 -9.74
C ALA A 53 6.32 -6.86 -8.58
N LYS A 54 5.13 -6.42 -8.18
CA LYS A 54 4.30 -7.04 -7.14
C LYS A 54 3.12 -7.82 -7.72
N GLY A 55 3.01 -7.82 -9.05
CA GLY A 55 1.99 -8.54 -9.78
C GLY A 55 1.68 -7.88 -11.11
N TRP A 56 0.52 -8.23 -11.64
CA TRP A 56 0.00 -7.71 -12.90
C TRP A 56 -1.46 -7.31 -12.75
N LEU A 57 -1.93 -6.50 -13.68
CA LEU A 57 -3.31 -6.05 -13.78
C LEU A 57 -3.71 -6.02 -15.25
N ARG A 58 -4.96 -6.37 -15.55
CA ARG A 58 -5.50 -6.19 -16.89
C ARG A 58 -5.65 -4.71 -17.23
N LYS A 59 -5.66 -4.36 -18.52
CA LYS A 59 -5.77 -2.95 -18.95
C LYS A 59 -7.08 -2.27 -18.56
N ASP A 60 -8.16 -3.05 -18.47
CA ASP A 60 -9.49 -2.59 -18.07
C ASP A 60 -9.94 -3.29 -16.77
N PRO A 61 -9.28 -2.99 -15.63
CA PRO A 61 -9.62 -3.63 -14.37
C PRO A 61 -10.94 -3.08 -13.84
N THR A 62 -11.70 -3.91 -13.12
CA THR A 62 -12.77 -3.37 -12.27
C THR A 62 -12.15 -2.60 -11.10
N TYR A 63 -12.90 -1.68 -10.50
CA TYR A 63 -12.42 -0.95 -9.33
C TYR A 63 -11.90 -1.88 -8.20
N PRO A 64 -12.61 -2.96 -7.81
CA PRO A 64 -12.11 -3.90 -6.80
C PRO A 64 -10.79 -4.59 -7.19
N GLU A 65 -10.58 -4.87 -8.47
CA GLU A 65 -9.33 -5.46 -8.95
C GLU A 65 -8.16 -4.48 -8.83
N LEU A 66 -8.39 -3.22 -9.24
CA LEU A 66 -7.39 -2.16 -9.11
C LEU A 66 -7.05 -1.89 -7.64
N GLU A 67 -8.06 -1.79 -6.78
CA GLU A 67 -7.87 -1.58 -5.34
C GLU A 67 -7.05 -2.71 -4.71
N SER A 68 -7.40 -3.97 -5.01
CA SER A 68 -6.66 -5.14 -4.53
C SER A 68 -5.20 -5.16 -5.01
N ALA A 69 -4.97 -4.81 -6.29
CA ALA A 69 -3.62 -4.75 -6.86
C ALA A 69 -2.77 -3.65 -6.20
N LEU A 70 -3.34 -2.46 -6.00
CA LEU A 70 -2.66 -1.35 -5.32
C LEU A 70 -2.36 -1.67 -3.85
N ALA A 71 -3.30 -2.31 -3.14
CA ALA A 71 -3.07 -2.78 -1.78
C ALA A 71 -1.94 -3.83 -1.71
N THR A 72 -1.93 -4.78 -2.65
CA THR A 72 -0.86 -5.80 -2.74
C THR A 72 0.50 -5.17 -3.03
N ALA A 73 0.52 -4.11 -3.85
CA ALA A 73 1.75 -3.37 -4.14
C ALA A 73 2.21 -2.43 -3.01
N GLY A 74 1.41 -2.30 -1.94
CA GLY A 74 1.74 -1.47 -0.77
C GLY A 74 1.40 0.01 -0.95
N ALA A 75 0.67 0.38 -2.01
CA ALA A 75 0.29 1.75 -2.31
C ALA A 75 -0.92 2.23 -1.49
N LEU A 76 -1.71 1.29 -0.95
CA LEU A 76 -2.81 1.59 -0.05
C LEU A 76 -2.44 1.20 1.37
N ALA A 77 -2.74 2.08 2.33
CA ALA A 77 -2.70 1.71 3.72
C ALA A 77 -3.60 0.48 3.94
N PRO A 78 -3.13 -0.54 4.68
CA PRO A 78 -3.94 -1.74 4.88
C PRO A 78 -5.28 -1.32 5.50
N PRO A 79 -6.42 -1.74 4.93
CA PRO A 79 -7.70 -1.43 5.53
C PRO A 79 -7.69 -2.02 6.95
N LEU A 80 -7.96 -1.16 7.95
CA LEU A 80 -8.16 -1.62 9.31
C LEU A 80 -9.32 -2.60 9.27
N THR A 81 -9.02 -3.90 9.27
CA THR A 81 -10.05 -4.92 9.25
C THR A 81 -10.97 -4.68 10.45
N ARG A 82 -12.30 -4.75 10.25
CA ARG A 82 -13.30 -4.53 11.30
C ARG A 82 -12.95 -5.16 12.66
N PRO A 83 -12.40 -6.40 12.75
CA PRO A 83 -11.97 -6.96 14.04
C PRO A 83 -10.77 -6.22 14.66
N ARG A 84 -9.78 -5.80 13.88
CA ARG A 84 -8.63 -5.02 14.38
C ARG A 84 -9.05 -3.62 14.83
N ALA A 85 -9.93 -2.95 14.08
CA ALA A 85 -10.48 -1.67 14.48
C ALA A 85 -11.23 -1.76 15.82
N ARG A 86 -12.02 -2.83 16.02
CA ARG A 86 -12.75 -3.08 17.27
C ARG A 86 -11.82 -3.34 18.46
N LEU A 87 -10.74 -4.09 18.26
CA LEU A 87 -9.73 -4.33 19.29
C LEU A 87 -9.01 -3.03 19.67
N ILE A 88 -8.60 -2.23 18.69
CA ILE A 88 -7.95 -0.93 18.92
C ILE A 88 -8.90 0.01 19.68
N ALA A 89 -10.18 0.08 19.27
CA ALA A 89 -11.18 0.90 19.95
C ALA A 89 -11.40 0.45 21.41
N MET A 90 -11.48 -0.87 21.67
CA MET A 90 -11.59 -1.39 23.04
C MET A 90 -10.36 -1.06 23.89
N ALA A 91 -9.15 -1.20 23.32
CA ALA A 91 -7.92 -0.89 24.02
C ALA A 91 -7.84 0.61 24.38
N LEU A 92 -8.17 1.49 23.43
CA LEU A 92 -8.24 2.94 23.69
C LEU A 92 -9.26 3.28 24.77
N PHE A 93 -10.45 2.68 24.71
CA PHE A 93 -11.49 2.89 25.71
C PHE A 93 -11.03 2.45 27.12
N ALA A 94 -10.35 1.30 27.22
CA ALA A 94 -9.81 0.82 28.49
C ALA A 94 -8.74 1.77 29.05
N VAL A 95 -7.85 2.30 28.20
CA VAL A 95 -6.83 3.28 28.62
C VAL A 95 -7.49 4.55 29.17
N VAL A 96 -8.52 5.07 28.48
CA VAL A 96 -9.27 6.25 28.96
C VAL A 96 -9.92 5.98 30.31
N LEU A 97 -10.51 4.80 30.51
CA LEU A 97 -11.10 4.39 31.79
C LEU A 97 -10.08 4.37 32.93
N VAL A 98 -8.89 3.81 32.68
CA VAL A 98 -7.80 3.75 33.67
C VAL A 98 -7.34 5.16 34.03
N LEU A 99 -7.10 6.02 33.04
CA LEU A 99 -6.69 7.40 33.28
C LEU A 99 -7.75 8.19 34.05
N ALA A 100 -9.04 8.01 33.73
CA ALA A 100 -10.13 8.64 34.45
C ALA A 100 -10.19 8.16 35.91
N ALA A 101 -10.02 6.86 36.17
CA ALA A 101 -9.98 6.33 37.53
C ALA A 101 -8.82 6.90 38.34
N ILE A 102 -7.62 6.99 37.74
CA ILE A 102 -6.44 7.61 38.37
C ILE A 102 -6.73 9.08 38.70
N ALA A 103 -7.33 9.84 37.79
CA ALA A 103 -7.66 11.24 38.01
C ALA A 103 -8.67 11.43 39.14
N VAL A 104 -9.70 10.57 39.22
CA VAL A 104 -10.70 10.60 40.31
C VAL A 104 -10.06 10.29 41.66
N ILE A 105 -9.19 9.27 41.72
CA ILE A 105 -8.46 8.92 42.94
C ILE A 105 -7.57 10.10 43.35
N TRP A 106 -6.79 10.66 42.42
CA TRP A 106 -5.92 11.79 42.71
C TRP A 106 -6.70 12.99 43.28
N LEU A 107 -7.87 13.30 42.72
CA LEU A 107 -8.74 14.38 43.18
C LEU A 107 -9.44 14.10 44.52
N ALA A 108 -9.59 12.83 44.91
CA ALA A 108 -10.16 12.44 46.20
C ALA A 108 -9.15 12.48 47.35
N PHE A 109 -7.85 12.36 47.04
CA PHE A 109 -6.76 12.30 48.03
C PHE A 109 -5.88 13.56 48.07
N ASN A 110 -6.17 14.58 47.27
CA ASN A 110 -5.50 15.88 47.26
C ASN A 110 -6.53 17.00 47.37
#